data_AF-A0A498DCG9-F1
#
_entry.id   AF-A0A498DCG9-F1
#
_cell.length_a   1.000
_cell.length_b   1.000
_cell.length_c   1.000
_cell.angle_alpha   90.00
_cell.angle_beta   90.00
_cell.angle_gamma   90.00
#
_symmetry.space_group_name_H-M   'P 1'
#
loop_
_entity.id
_entity.type
_entity.pdbx_description
1 polymer ?
#
loop_
_entity_poly.entity_id
_entity_poly.type
_entity_poly.pdbx_seq_one_letter_code
_entity_poly.pdbx_strand_id
1 'polypeptide(L)' 'MDNSPKNSYTAAGTDIEEVKKKNANSGMSYNEVKSFLAMTSGGAGTSIYSDTNAEEIKKRIQNRQ' A
#
# COMPACT_ATOMS: atom_id res chain seq x y z
N MET A 1 30.99 -10.62 8.80
CA MET A 1 30.16 -10.39 7.60
C MET A 1 29.97 -11.74 6.94
N ASP A 2 28.76 -12.28 6.99
CA ASP A 2 28.41 -13.58 6.39
C ASP A 2 28.41 -13.42 4.86
N ASN A 3 29.40 -14.05 4.21
CA ASN A 3 29.54 -14.15 2.77
C ASN A 3 29.20 -15.57 2.32
N SER A 4 27.96 -15.99 2.60
CA SER A 4 27.39 -17.18 1.97
C SER A 4 27.05 -16.85 0.50
N PRO A 5 27.41 -17.69 -0.49
CA PRO A 5 27.02 -17.48 -1.88
C PRO A 5 25.50 -17.55 -1.96
N LYS A 6 24.85 -16.37 -1.98
CA LYS A 6 23.40 -16.27 -2.16
C LYS A 6 23.10 -16.87 -3.52
N ASN A 7 22.49 -18.06 -3.51
CA ASN A 7 22.06 -18.74 -4.72
C ASN A 7 21.19 -17.78 -5.53
N SER A 8 21.72 -17.23 -6.63
CA SER A 8 21.05 -16.19 -7.42
C SER A 8 19.85 -16.70 -8.19
N TYR A 9 19.62 -18.03 -8.19
CA TYR A 9 18.53 -18.68 -8.90
C TYR A 9 17.60 -19.44 -7.94
N THR A 10 16.30 -19.36 -8.18
CA THR A 10 15.30 -20.20 -7.49
C THR A 10 15.38 -21.65 -7.97
N ALA A 11 14.72 -22.58 -7.27
CA ALA A 11 14.61 -23.98 -7.70
C ALA A 11 13.95 -24.15 -9.08
N ALA A 12 13.18 -23.16 -9.52
CA ALA A 12 12.58 -23.10 -10.85
C ALA A 12 13.49 -22.43 -11.90
N GLY A 13 14.72 -22.05 -11.55
CA GLY A 13 15.68 -21.38 -12.44
C GLY A 13 15.47 -19.88 -12.61
N THR A 14 14.70 -19.22 -11.72
CA THR A 14 14.45 -17.78 -11.80
C THR A 14 15.61 -16.97 -11.23
N ASP A 15 16.18 -16.05 -12.02
CA ASP A 15 17.20 -15.10 -11.55
C ASP A 15 16.61 -14.08 -10.58
N ILE A 16 17.05 -14.12 -9.33
CA ILE A 16 16.60 -13.26 -8.23
C ILE A 16 17.04 -11.81 -8.43
N GLU A 17 18.24 -11.57 -8.97
CA GLU A 17 18.76 -10.22 -9.20
C GLU A 17 18.03 -9.54 -10.37
N GLU A 18 17.71 -10.30 -11.42
CA GLU A 18 16.89 -9.80 -12.53
C GLU A 18 15.48 -9.42 -12.05
N VAL A 19 14.85 -10.26 -11.21
CA VAL A 19 13.53 -9.99 -10.64
C VAL A 19 13.54 -8.75 -9.74
N LYS A 20 14.56 -8.57 -8.89
CA LYS A 20 14.69 -7.35 -8.07
C LYS A 20 14.81 -6.10 -8.93
N LYS A 21 15.61 -6.14 -10.00
CA LYS A 21 15.76 -5.04 -10.95
C LYS A 21 14.44 -4.71 -11.64
N LYS A 22 13.70 -5.73 -12.08
CA LYS A 22 12.36 -5.56 -12.68
C LYS A 22 11.37 -4.97 -11.68
N ASN A 23 11.33 -5.47 -10.44
CA ASN A 23 10.46 -4.97 -9.37
C ASN A 23 10.74 -3.50 -9.04
N ALA A 24 12.02 -3.11 -8.96
CA ALA A 24 12.42 -1.71 -8.77
C ALA A 24 11.94 -0.78 -9.91
N ASN A 25 11.78 -1.33 -11.12
CA ASN A 25 11.27 -0.62 -12.29
C ASN A 25 9.77 -0.82 -12.53
N SER A 26 9.04 -1.53 -11.67
CA SER A 26 7.64 -1.96 -11.92
C SER A 26 6.58 -0.91 -11.59
N GLY A 27 6.99 0.31 -11.22
CA GLY A 27 6.08 1.39 -10.82
C GLY A 27 5.51 1.18 -9.40
N MET A 28 4.48 1.95 -9.05
CA MET A 28 3.83 1.85 -7.73
C MET A 28 3.08 0.51 -7.60
N SER A 29 3.18 -0.09 -6.42
CA SER A 29 2.32 -1.21 -6.05
C SER A 29 0.85 -0.79 -6.00
N TYR A 30 -0.05 -1.76 -6.06
CA TYR A 30 -1.48 -1.52 -5.94
C TYR A 30 -1.87 -0.68 -4.72
N ASN A 31 -1.25 -0.93 -3.56
CA ASN A 31 -1.53 -0.18 -2.32
C ASN A 31 -1.03 1.26 -2.40
N GLU A 32 0.13 1.48 -3.04
CA GLU A 32 0.68 2.81 -3.27
C GLU A 32 -0.16 3.57 -4.30
N VAL A 33 -0.58 2.94 -5.39
CA VAL A 33 -1.52 3.52 -6.36
C VAL A 33 -2.84 3.86 -5.69
N LYS A 34 -3.40 2.97 -4.86
CA LYS A 34 -4.65 3.24 -4.13
C LYS A 34 -4.52 4.45 -3.21
N SER A 35 -3.41 4.56 -2.49
CA SER A 35 -3.13 5.69 -1.60
C SER A 35 -2.92 6.98 -2.39
N PHE A 36 -2.13 6.93 -3.46
CA PHE A 36 -1.90 8.05 -4.37
C PHE A 36 -3.20 8.53 -5.01
N LEU A 37 -4.03 7.61 -5.52
CA LEU A 37 -5.34 7.95 -6.08
C LEU A 37 -6.26 8.57 -5.02
N ALA A 38 -6.29 8.05 -3.79
CA ALA A 38 -7.05 8.65 -2.70
C ALA A 38 -6.57 10.08 -2.37
N MET A 39 -5.26 10.31 -2.35
CA MET A 39 -4.65 11.62 -2.08
C MET A 39 -4.83 12.62 -3.23
N THR A 40 -4.66 12.18 -4.48
CA THR A 40 -4.58 13.06 -5.65
C THR A 40 -5.91 13.23 -6.38
N SER A 41 -6.77 12.20 -6.36
CA SER A 41 -7.98 12.14 -7.20
C SER A 41 -9.26 11.80 -6.43
N GLY A 42 -9.16 11.10 -5.29
CA GLY A 42 -10.26 10.77 -4.39
C GLY A 42 -10.74 11.94 -3.55
N GLY A 43 -10.37 13.17 -3.92
CA GLY A 43 -10.47 14.39 -3.13
C GLY A 43 -11.01 15.62 -3.86
N ALA A 44 -11.47 15.52 -5.12
CA ALA A 44 -12.15 16.64 -5.77
C ALA A 44 -13.56 16.82 -5.17
N GLY A 45 -13.65 17.48 -4.01
CA GLY A 45 -14.91 17.81 -3.33
C GLY A 45 -15.35 16.86 -2.21
N THR A 46 -14.53 15.87 -1.83
CA THR A 46 -14.85 14.89 -0.77
C THR A 46 -14.11 15.10 0.54
N SER A 47 -13.19 16.07 0.63
CA SER A 47 -12.53 16.44 1.89
C SER A 47 -13.55 16.79 2.99
N ILE A 48 -14.71 17.32 2.61
CA ILE A 48 -15.84 17.65 3.50
C ILE A 48 -16.56 16.42 4.09
N TYR A 49 -16.35 15.21 3.54
CA TYR A 49 -16.99 13.97 4.01
C TYR A 49 -16.03 13.05 4.77
N SER A 50 -14.72 13.36 4.78
CA SER A 50 -13.68 12.55 5.40
C SER A 50 -13.42 12.89 6.88
N ASP A 51 -13.93 14.02 7.36
CA ASP A 51 -13.82 14.44 8.78
C ASP A 51 -14.82 13.71 9.70
N THR A 52 -15.22 12.49 9.34
CA THR A 52 -16.04 11.68 10.23
C THR A 52 -15.18 11.23 11.41
N ASN A 53 -15.28 11.94 12.53
CA ASN A 53 -14.68 11.51 13.79
C ASN A 53 -15.36 10.22 14.27
N ALA A 54 -14.65 9.10 14.12
CA ALA A 54 -15.18 7.78 14.46
C ALA A 54 -15.66 7.69 15.93
N GLU A 55 -15.01 8.41 16.85
CA GLU A 55 -15.40 8.46 18.26
C GLU A 55 -16.72 9.22 18.47
N GLU A 56 -16.95 10.28 17.70
CA GLU A 56 -18.19 11.06 17.75
C GLU A 56 -19.38 10.22 17.24
N ILE A 57 -19.21 9.52 16.12
CA ILE A 57 -20.25 8.65 15.55
C ILE A 57 -20.58 7.49 16.51
N LYS A 58 -19.56 6.88 17.12
CA LYS A 58 -19.74 5.79 18.06
C LYS A 58 -20.58 6.21 19.27
N LYS A 59 -20.30 7.39 19.85
CA LYS A 59 -21.12 7.96 20.94
C LYS A 59 -22.56 8.23 20.52
N ARG A 60 -22.78 8.76 19.31
CA ARG A 60 -24.13 9.07 18.79
C ARG A 60 -24.99 7.83 18.53
N ILE A 61 -24.38 6.71 18.16
CA ILE A 61 -25.09 5.44 17.96
C ILE A 61 -25.46 4.82 19.32
N GLN A 62 -24.54 4.85 20.28
CA GLN A 62 -24.78 4.29 21.62
C GLN A 62 -25.84 5.08 22.40
N ASN A 63 -25.86 6.41 22.31
CA ASN A 63 -26.86 7.23 22.99
C ASN A 63 -28.26 7.19 22.34
N ARG A 64 -28.42 6.53 21.19
CA ARG A 64 -29.70 6.32 20.51
C ARG A 64 -30.32 4.95 20.76
N GLN A 65 -29.68 4.11 21.58
CA GLN A 65 -30.20 2.82 22.04
C GLN A 65 -30.88 2.93 23.39
#